data_AF-A0A436BRN9-F1
#
_entry.id   AF-A0A436BRN9-F1
#
_cell.length_a   1.000
_cell.length_b   1.000
_cell.length_c   1.000
_cell.angle_alpha   90.00
_cell.angle_beta   90.00
_cell.angle_gamma   90.00
#
_symmetry.space_group_name_H-M   'P 1'
#
loop_
_entity.id
_entity.type
_entity.pdbx_description
1 polymer ?
#
loop_
_entity_poly.entity_id
_entity_poly.type
_entity_poly.pdbx_seq_one_letter_code
_entity_poly.pdbx_strand_id
1 'polypeptide(L)'
;MMRQYELVERVQRYKPDVNEALLNKAYVYAMQKHGHQKRASGDPYFSHPLEVAAILTEMHMDEATIAVALLHDTIEDTTATRAEIDDLFGPEMGKLVEGLTKLKKLDLVSKKAEQAENLRKLLLAISEDVRVLLVKLADRLHNMRTLDHMPEAKRLRIAEETMDIYAPLAGRMGMQGMREELEEIAFRFINPEAYRAVTARLAEIFERNKGVLTDIEKALSTLFEKHAINASVKSRQKKPWSVFRKMEAKALSFEQLSDIFGFRVVVDTVEDCYRALGAIHTAWSMVPGRFKDYISTPKQNDYRSIHTTIVGPSRQRVELQIRTREMNKIAEYGVAAHSIYKDTGGKTNGAAHAISKETNAYAWLRRTIEQLAEGDNPEDFLENTKLELFQDQVFCFTPKGMLIALPRGATPIDFAYAVHTDVGDTCVGAKVNGRIMPLMTELKNGDEVEIIRSKAQVPPAAWESVVVTGKARSAIRRATKNAIRKQYSGLGIRILERAFERAGKTFTKESLKQVLHRLARKDIEDVLASVGRGELASTDVMKAVFPDYKDERVTTAVPKPREEGWSKIRNAAGML
;
A
#
# COMPACT_ATOMS: atom_id res chain seq x y z
N MET A 1 8.70 -33.57 6.17
CA MET A 1 7.37 -32.99 6.45
C MET A 1 7.23 -32.92 7.95
N MET A 2 7.01 -31.73 8.51
CA MET A 2 6.85 -31.53 9.95
C MET A 2 5.67 -32.37 10.46
N ARG A 3 5.86 -33.11 11.55
CA ARG A 3 4.79 -33.91 12.13
C ARG A 3 3.90 -33.06 13.02
N GLN A 4 2.67 -33.53 13.26
CA GLN A 4 1.67 -32.83 14.08
C GLN A 4 2.22 -32.40 15.45
N TYR A 5 2.90 -33.30 16.16
CA TYR A 5 3.47 -33.01 17.48
C TYR A 5 4.61 -31.97 17.41
N GLU A 6 5.40 -31.96 16.32
CA GLU A 6 6.50 -31.01 16.15
C GLU A 6 5.99 -29.58 15.97
N LEU A 7 4.84 -29.39 15.31
CA LEU A 7 4.21 -28.08 15.18
C LEU A 7 3.75 -27.58 16.55
N VAL A 8 3.04 -28.41 17.32
CA VAL A 8 2.57 -28.06 18.66
C VAL A 8 3.73 -27.73 19.59
N GLU A 9 4.77 -28.56 19.61
CA GLU A 9 5.98 -28.33 20.42
C GLU A 9 6.67 -27.02 20.06
N ARG A 10 6.75 -26.66 18.78
CA ARG A 10 7.35 -25.38 18.35
C ARG A 10 6.56 -24.18 18.86
N VAL A 11 5.24 -24.24 18.82
CA VAL A 11 4.37 -23.17 19.36
C VAL A 11 4.52 -23.09 20.87
N GLN A 12 4.54 -24.23 21.55
CA GLN A 12 4.65 -24.33 23.00
C GLN A 12 5.95 -23.72 23.56
N ARG A 13 7.04 -23.71 22.78
CA ARG A 13 8.32 -23.10 23.18
C ARG A 13 8.25 -21.60 23.44
N TYR A 14 7.39 -20.87 22.72
CA TYR A 14 7.21 -19.43 22.95
C TYR A 14 5.86 -19.11 23.60
N LYS A 15 4.89 -20.03 23.57
CA LYS A 15 3.59 -19.90 24.23
C LYS A 15 3.23 -21.18 25.00
N PRO A 16 3.62 -21.30 26.28
CA PRO A 16 3.39 -22.52 27.07
C PRO A 16 1.92 -22.87 27.31
N ASP A 17 1.00 -21.90 27.26
CA ASP A 17 -0.44 -22.02 27.48
C ASP A 17 -1.25 -22.23 26.18
N VAL A 18 -0.58 -22.70 25.12
CA VAL A 18 -1.18 -22.97 23.81
C VAL A 18 -2.37 -23.93 23.88
N ASN A 19 -3.45 -23.62 23.14
CA ASN A 19 -4.55 -24.56 22.93
C ASN A 19 -4.14 -25.65 21.93
N GLU A 20 -3.52 -26.72 22.43
CA GLU A 20 -3.07 -27.86 21.62
C GLU A 20 -4.24 -28.54 20.87
N ALA A 21 -5.42 -28.62 21.49
CA ALA A 21 -6.59 -29.27 20.91
C ALA A 21 -7.06 -28.56 19.63
N LEU A 22 -7.01 -27.22 19.61
CA LEU A 22 -7.33 -26.42 18.43
C LEU A 22 -6.36 -26.72 17.27
N LEU A 23 -5.05 -26.66 17.53
CA LEU A 23 -4.03 -26.92 16.50
C LEU A 23 -4.13 -28.35 15.95
N ASN A 24 -4.33 -29.32 16.85
CA ASN A 24 -4.53 -30.71 16.48
C ASN A 24 -5.77 -30.89 15.60
N LYS A 25 -6.89 -30.25 15.96
CA LYS A 25 -8.13 -30.29 15.19
C LYS A 25 -7.93 -29.69 13.79
N ALA A 26 -7.28 -28.54 13.69
CA ALA A 26 -6.99 -27.87 12.41
C ALA A 26 -6.07 -28.72 11.52
N TYR A 27 -5.02 -29.31 12.09
CA TYR A 27 -4.08 -30.18 11.38
C TYR A 27 -4.81 -31.40 10.79
N VAL A 28 -5.58 -32.12 11.61
CA VAL A 28 -6.31 -33.32 11.17
C VAL A 28 -7.33 -32.97 10.10
N TYR A 29 -8.07 -31.88 10.27
CA TYR A 29 -9.08 -31.44 9.29
C TYR A 29 -8.44 -31.08 7.94
N ALA A 30 -7.37 -30.28 7.94
CA ALA A 30 -6.66 -29.92 6.72
C ALA A 30 -6.06 -31.16 6.03
N MET A 31 -5.51 -32.11 6.80
CA MET A 31 -4.99 -33.37 6.27
C MET A 31 -6.10 -34.22 5.64
N GLN A 32 -7.28 -34.30 6.25
CA GLN A 32 -8.42 -35.02 5.70
C GLN A 32 -8.92 -34.41 4.39
N LYS A 33 -9.07 -33.08 4.33
CA LYS A 33 -9.59 -32.38 3.15
C LYS A 33 -8.61 -32.38 1.97
N HIS A 34 -7.31 -32.26 2.23
CA HIS A 34 -6.27 -32.24 1.19
C HIS A 34 -5.59 -33.60 0.93
N GLY A 35 -5.97 -34.67 1.65
CA GLY A 35 -5.25 -35.96 1.66
C GLY A 35 -5.16 -36.67 0.31
N HIS A 36 -6.07 -36.40 -0.63
CA HIS A 36 -6.06 -36.97 -1.98
C HIS A 36 -5.44 -36.05 -3.04
N GLN A 37 -5.04 -34.83 -2.68
CA GLN A 37 -4.52 -33.83 -3.61
C GLN A 37 -2.99 -33.84 -3.66
N LYS A 38 -2.43 -33.63 -4.85
CA LYS A 38 -0.97 -33.49 -5.07
C LYS A 38 -0.65 -32.12 -5.66
N ARG A 39 0.50 -31.54 -5.29
CA ARG A 39 1.02 -30.30 -5.88
C ARG A 39 1.60 -30.54 -7.28
N ALA A 40 1.84 -29.44 -8.00
CA ALA A 40 2.61 -29.46 -9.25
C ALA A 40 4.04 -30.03 -9.08
N SER A 41 4.61 -29.98 -7.87
CA SER A 41 5.90 -30.61 -7.52
C SER A 41 5.81 -32.14 -7.36
N GLY A 42 4.60 -32.70 -7.21
CA GLY A 42 4.37 -34.12 -6.91
C GLY A 42 4.16 -34.44 -5.42
N ASP A 43 4.43 -33.50 -4.52
CA ASP A 43 4.25 -33.67 -3.07
C ASP A 43 2.75 -33.67 -2.67
N PRO A 44 2.38 -34.29 -1.53
CA PRO A 44 1.04 -34.18 -0.98
C PRO A 44 0.67 -32.71 -0.74
N TYR A 45 -0.52 -32.28 -1.15
CA TYR A 45 -0.95 -30.87 -1.07
C TYR A 45 -0.89 -30.29 0.34
N PHE A 46 -1.14 -31.14 1.34
CA PHE A 46 -1.05 -30.82 2.76
C PHE A 46 0.31 -30.27 3.21
N SER A 47 1.40 -30.50 2.46
CA SER A 47 2.71 -29.94 2.78
C SER A 47 2.69 -28.41 2.84
N HIS A 48 1.88 -27.75 2.02
CA HIS A 48 1.90 -26.30 1.95
C HIS A 48 1.25 -25.59 3.14
N PRO A 49 -0.02 -25.86 3.51
CA PRO A 49 -0.61 -25.24 4.69
C PRO A 49 0.26 -25.42 5.94
N LEU A 50 0.95 -26.56 6.03
CA LEU A 50 1.91 -26.84 7.09
C LEU A 50 3.17 -25.96 7.04
N GLU A 51 3.77 -25.75 5.87
CA GLU A 51 4.91 -24.84 5.73
C GLU A 51 4.50 -23.37 5.96
N VAL A 52 3.28 -22.98 5.56
CA VAL A 52 2.73 -21.65 5.88
C VAL A 52 2.57 -21.49 7.40
N ALA A 53 2.04 -22.50 8.08
CA ALA A 53 1.97 -22.54 9.54
C ALA A 53 3.37 -22.48 10.18
N ALA A 54 4.38 -23.16 9.59
CA ALA A 54 5.76 -23.12 10.07
C ALA A 54 6.37 -21.72 9.98
N ILE A 55 6.17 -21.01 8.86
CA ILE A 55 6.62 -19.61 8.69
C ILE A 55 6.01 -18.71 9.78
N LEU A 56 4.71 -18.85 10.05
CA LEU A 56 4.03 -18.07 11.09
C LEU A 56 4.48 -18.45 12.50
N THR A 57 4.85 -19.71 12.71
CA THR A 57 5.43 -20.20 13.97
C THR A 57 6.80 -19.57 14.22
N GLU A 58 7.64 -19.40 13.19
CA GLU A 58 8.94 -18.69 13.30
C GLU A 58 8.77 -17.20 13.64
N MET A 59 7.62 -16.62 13.31
CA MET A 59 7.23 -15.26 13.69
C MET A 59 6.57 -15.20 15.07
N HIS A 60 6.45 -16.33 15.77
CA HIS A 60 5.80 -16.50 17.07
C HIS A 60 4.33 -16.06 17.10
N MET A 61 3.55 -16.46 16.10
CA MET A 61 2.11 -16.17 16.03
C MET A 61 1.28 -17.01 16.99
N ASP A 62 0.08 -16.52 17.31
CA ASP A 62 -0.90 -17.19 18.16
C ASP A 62 -1.49 -18.42 17.46
N GLU A 63 -1.98 -19.35 18.28
CA GLU A 63 -2.54 -20.62 17.83
C GLU A 63 -3.74 -20.47 16.88
N ALA A 64 -4.52 -19.39 17.01
CA ALA A 64 -5.63 -19.13 16.10
C ALA A 64 -5.11 -18.75 14.70
N THR A 65 -4.09 -17.90 14.60
CA THR A 65 -3.45 -17.57 13.32
C THR A 65 -2.81 -18.79 12.67
N ILE A 66 -2.17 -19.66 13.48
CA ILE A 66 -1.57 -20.91 12.99
C ILE A 66 -2.66 -21.89 12.53
N ALA A 67 -3.77 -22.00 13.25
CA ALA A 67 -4.91 -22.81 12.82
C ALA A 67 -5.50 -22.28 11.50
N VAL A 68 -5.69 -20.96 11.36
CA VAL A 68 -6.14 -20.35 10.09
C VAL A 68 -5.17 -20.65 8.94
N ALA A 69 -3.86 -20.63 9.20
CA ALA A 69 -2.86 -21.00 8.19
C ALA A 69 -2.99 -22.45 7.72
N LEU A 70 -3.31 -23.39 8.62
CA LEU A 70 -3.59 -24.77 8.23
C LEU A 70 -4.88 -24.90 7.41
N LEU A 71 -5.85 -24.00 7.64
CA LEU A 71 -7.17 -24.03 7.01
C LEU A 71 -7.29 -23.17 5.74
N HIS A 72 -6.31 -22.32 5.41
CA HIS A 72 -6.50 -21.21 4.48
C HIS A 72 -6.96 -21.61 3.07
N ASP A 73 -6.48 -22.74 2.55
CA ASP A 73 -6.83 -23.25 1.21
C ASP A 73 -7.99 -24.27 1.23
N THR A 74 -8.56 -24.57 2.40
CA THR A 74 -9.58 -25.62 2.51
C THR A 74 -10.87 -25.25 1.76
N ILE A 75 -11.33 -23.99 1.83
CA ILE A 75 -12.55 -23.54 1.13
C ILE A 75 -12.32 -23.43 -0.39
N GLU A 76 -11.11 -23.01 -0.80
CA GLU A 76 -10.81 -22.77 -2.22
C GLU A 76 -10.64 -24.09 -2.99
N ASP A 77 -9.88 -25.01 -2.42
CA ASP A 77 -9.39 -26.19 -3.16
C ASP A 77 -10.09 -27.49 -2.80
N THR A 78 -10.96 -27.51 -1.79
CA THR A 78 -11.61 -28.75 -1.32
C THR A 78 -13.13 -28.64 -1.29
N THR A 79 -13.80 -29.69 -0.80
CA THR A 79 -15.25 -29.70 -0.59
C THR A 79 -15.67 -29.00 0.71
N ALA A 80 -14.73 -28.45 1.47
CA ALA A 80 -15.04 -27.70 2.69
C ALA A 80 -15.91 -26.48 2.39
N THR A 81 -16.82 -26.19 3.31
CA THR A 81 -17.69 -25.01 3.22
C THR A 81 -17.44 -24.05 4.38
N ARG A 82 -17.83 -22.79 4.19
CA ARG A 82 -17.76 -21.80 5.26
C ARG A 82 -18.55 -22.22 6.51
N ALA A 83 -19.76 -22.75 6.32
CA ALA A 83 -20.60 -23.23 7.42
C ALA A 83 -19.93 -24.36 8.21
N GLU A 84 -19.28 -25.32 7.52
CA GLU A 84 -18.54 -26.40 8.18
C GLU A 84 -17.39 -25.87 9.05
N ILE A 85 -16.68 -24.84 8.60
CA ILE A 85 -15.60 -24.21 9.36
C ILE A 85 -16.16 -23.44 10.56
N ASP A 86 -17.29 -22.73 10.39
CA ASP A 86 -17.94 -22.02 11.50
C ASP A 86 -18.39 -22.99 12.60
N ASP A 87 -18.95 -24.15 12.24
CA ASP A 87 -19.41 -25.17 13.19
C ASP A 87 -18.23 -25.84 13.92
N LEU A 88 -17.12 -26.09 13.22
CA LEU A 88 -15.97 -26.79 13.79
C LEU A 88 -15.01 -25.88 14.56
N PHE A 89 -14.79 -24.65 14.09
CA PHE A 89 -13.73 -23.77 14.59
C PHE A 89 -14.25 -22.42 15.11
N GLY A 90 -15.53 -22.14 14.90
CA GLY A 90 -16.19 -20.91 15.33
C GLY A 90 -16.25 -19.85 14.22
N PRO A 91 -17.21 -18.91 14.33
CA PRO A 91 -17.51 -17.92 13.29
C PRO A 91 -16.35 -16.95 13.02
N GLU A 92 -15.52 -16.67 14.01
CA GLU A 92 -14.35 -15.80 13.83
C GLU A 92 -13.28 -16.44 12.94
N MET A 93 -12.99 -17.73 13.11
CA MET A 93 -12.02 -18.44 12.28
C MET A 93 -12.53 -18.60 10.85
N GLY A 94 -13.81 -18.94 10.69
CA GLY A 94 -14.41 -19.01 9.36
C GLY A 94 -14.32 -17.67 8.62
N LYS A 95 -14.47 -16.54 9.34
CA LYS A 95 -14.33 -15.19 8.76
C LYS A 95 -12.91 -14.94 8.24
N LEU A 96 -11.90 -15.33 9.01
CA LEU A 96 -10.49 -15.22 8.60
C LEU A 96 -10.19 -16.08 7.37
N VAL A 97 -10.66 -17.33 7.35
CA VAL A 97 -10.45 -18.26 6.21
C VAL A 97 -11.18 -17.76 4.95
N GLU A 98 -12.41 -17.25 5.08
CA GLU A 98 -13.14 -16.64 3.96
C GLU A 98 -12.42 -15.40 3.39
N GLY A 99 -11.82 -14.58 4.26
CA GLY A 99 -11.01 -13.43 3.87
C GLY A 99 -9.78 -13.79 3.03
N LEU A 100 -9.26 -15.01 3.20
CA LEU A 100 -8.11 -15.55 2.46
C LEU A 100 -8.52 -16.21 1.13
N THR A 101 -9.78 -16.60 1.00
CA THR A 101 -10.32 -17.33 -0.16
C THR A 101 -10.60 -16.38 -1.34
N LYS A 102 -10.12 -16.73 -2.54
CA LYS A 102 -10.38 -15.93 -3.76
C LYS A 102 -11.87 -15.97 -4.16
N LEU A 103 -12.33 -14.94 -4.87
CA LEU A 103 -13.67 -14.98 -5.48
C LEU A 103 -13.65 -16.01 -6.61
N LYS A 104 -14.62 -16.95 -6.60
CA LYS A 104 -14.86 -17.82 -7.77
C LYS A 104 -15.29 -16.93 -8.95
N LYS A 105 -14.80 -17.27 -10.15
CA LYS A 105 -15.02 -16.58 -11.43
C LYS A 105 -16.37 -15.85 -11.46
N LEU A 106 -16.32 -14.54 -11.25
CA LEU A 106 -17.41 -13.64 -11.63
C LEU A 106 -17.39 -13.52 -13.17
N ASP A 107 -18.53 -13.21 -13.78
CA ASP A 107 -18.64 -12.86 -15.21
C ASP A 107 -18.02 -11.47 -15.48
N LEU A 108 -16.77 -11.29 -15.06
CA LEU A 108 -16.01 -10.06 -15.28
C LEU A 108 -15.44 -10.06 -16.69
N VAL A 109 -15.64 -8.94 -17.37
CA VAL A 109 -15.32 -8.75 -18.79
C VAL A 109 -13.80 -8.84 -19.06
N SER A 110 -12.95 -8.64 -18.05
CA SER A 110 -11.49 -8.68 -18.18
C SER A 110 -10.78 -9.37 -17.01
N LYS A 111 -9.65 -10.03 -17.30
CA LYS A 111 -8.76 -10.63 -16.29
C LYS A 111 -8.15 -9.59 -15.34
N LYS A 112 -7.98 -8.33 -15.80
CA LYS A 112 -7.49 -7.23 -14.95
C LYS A 112 -8.54 -6.82 -13.91
N ALA A 113 -9.81 -6.76 -14.30
CA ALA A 113 -10.91 -6.47 -13.39
C ALA A 113 -11.08 -7.58 -12.33
N GLU A 114 -10.93 -8.85 -12.73
CA GLU A 114 -10.94 -9.98 -11.78
C GLU A 114 -9.80 -9.92 -10.76
N GLN A 115 -8.59 -9.54 -11.19
CA GLN A 115 -7.46 -9.31 -10.29
C GLN A 115 -7.71 -8.14 -9.34
N ALA A 116 -8.32 -7.05 -9.85
CA ALA A 116 -8.64 -5.87 -9.05
C ALA A 116 -9.66 -6.16 -7.95
N GLU A 117 -10.73 -6.91 -8.25
CA GLU A 117 -11.73 -7.29 -7.26
C GLU A 117 -11.19 -8.27 -6.22
N ASN A 118 -10.38 -9.25 -6.63
CA ASN A 118 -9.73 -10.16 -5.68
C ASN A 118 -8.80 -9.41 -4.72
N LEU A 119 -8.02 -8.45 -5.23
CA LEU A 119 -7.17 -7.61 -4.39
C LEU A 119 -8.00 -6.69 -3.49
N ARG A 120 -9.08 -6.10 -3.99
CA ARG A 120 -10.00 -5.25 -3.22
C ARG A 120 -10.61 -6.02 -2.05
N LYS A 121 -11.14 -7.22 -2.30
CA LYS A 121 -11.66 -8.11 -1.25
C LYS A 121 -10.58 -8.44 -0.21
N LEU A 122 -9.38 -8.80 -0.66
CA LEU A 122 -8.27 -9.09 0.23
C LEU A 122 -7.94 -7.88 1.11
N LEU A 123 -7.83 -6.68 0.54
CA LEU A 123 -7.54 -5.45 1.28
C LEU A 123 -8.64 -5.11 2.30
N LEU A 124 -9.92 -5.31 1.96
CA LEU A 124 -11.02 -5.14 2.90
C LEU A 124 -10.96 -6.18 4.04
N ALA A 125 -10.64 -7.44 3.74
CA ALA A 125 -10.46 -8.46 4.78
C ALA A 125 -9.29 -8.12 5.71
N ILE A 126 -8.19 -7.58 5.15
CA ILE A 126 -7.04 -7.09 5.92
C ILE A 126 -7.42 -5.91 6.81
N SER A 127 -8.23 -4.96 6.33
CA SER A 127 -8.62 -3.78 7.13
C SER A 127 -9.49 -4.14 8.34
N GLU A 128 -10.17 -5.29 8.29
CA GLU A 128 -10.90 -5.86 9.41
C GLU A 128 -10.00 -6.63 10.39
N ASP A 129 -9.08 -7.47 9.88
CA ASP A 129 -8.15 -8.25 10.70
C ASP A 129 -6.78 -8.45 10.03
N VAL A 130 -5.72 -8.01 10.72
CA VAL A 130 -4.34 -8.09 10.24
C VAL A 130 -3.83 -9.52 10.07
N ARG A 131 -4.40 -10.51 10.77
CA ARG A 131 -4.02 -11.93 10.64
C ARG A 131 -4.23 -12.44 9.22
N VAL A 132 -5.23 -11.93 8.52
CA VAL A 132 -5.46 -12.23 7.10
C VAL A 132 -4.24 -11.82 6.26
N LEU A 133 -3.66 -10.65 6.51
CA LEU A 133 -2.46 -10.20 5.81
C LEU A 133 -1.26 -11.10 6.14
N LEU A 134 -1.06 -11.43 7.41
CA LEU A 134 0.07 -12.26 7.86
C LEU A 134 0.03 -13.65 7.22
N VAL A 135 -1.12 -14.31 7.25
CA VAL A 135 -1.29 -15.61 6.60
C VAL A 135 -1.08 -15.50 5.09
N LYS A 136 -1.61 -14.45 4.44
CA LYS A 136 -1.44 -14.28 3.00
C LYS A 136 0.00 -14.00 2.58
N LEU A 137 0.75 -13.25 3.38
CA LEU A 137 2.17 -13.01 3.15
C LEU A 137 3.01 -14.28 3.35
N ALA A 138 2.69 -15.08 4.37
CA ALA A 138 3.34 -16.38 4.59
C ALA A 138 3.03 -17.39 3.46
N ASP A 139 1.77 -17.47 3.02
CA ASP A 139 1.34 -18.22 1.82
C ASP A 139 2.16 -17.78 0.59
N ARG A 140 2.20 -16.47 0.32
CA ARG A 140 2.97 -15.94 -0.81
C ARG A 140 4.45 -16.27 -0.71
N LEU A 141 5.06 -16.14 0.48
CA LEU A 141 6.47 -16.45 0.68
C LEU A 141 6.77 -17.92 0.35
N HIS A 142 5.95 -18.84 0.85
CA HIS A 142 6.11 -20.26 0.52
C HIS A 142 5.95 -20.52 -0.99
N ASN A 143 4.96 -19.89 -1.63
CA ASN A 143 4.77 -20.02 -3.07
C ASN A 143 5.97 -19.48 -3.87
N MET A 144 6.64 -18.44 -3.39
CA MET A 144 7.88 -17.93 -3.98
C MET A 144 9.05 -18.91 -3.77
N ARG A 145 9.21 -19.47 -2.56
CA ARG A 145 10.24 -20.49 -2.26
C ARG A 145 10.12 -21.74 -3.14
N THR A 146 8.91 -22.07 -3.60
CA THR A 146 8.62 -23.25 -4.43
C THR A 146 8.31 -22.91 -5.90
N LEU A 147 8.60 -21.68 -6.33
CA LEU A 147 8.22 -21.18 -7.66
C LEU A 147 8.91 -21.92 -8.82
N ASP A 148 10.08 -22.52 -8.56
CA ASP A 148 10.85 -23.31 -9.52
C ASP A 148 10.09 -24.50 -10.10
N HIS A 149 9.02 -24.98 -9.44
CA HIS A 149 8.18 -26.09 -9.94
C HIS A 149 7.01 -25.65 -10.82
N MET A 150 6.76 -24.34 -10.96
CA MET A 150 5.65 -23.82 -11.76
C MET A 150 6.02 -23.73 -13.25
N PRO A 151 5.05 -23.70 -14.17
CA PRO A 151 5.31 -23.39 -15.58
C PRO A 151 5.90 -21.99 -15.75
N GLU A 152 6.83 -21.81 -16.69
CA GLU A 152 7.58 -20.56 -16.93
C GLU A 152 6.67 -19.33 -17.08
N ALA A 153 5.61 -19.44 -17.88
CA ALA A 153 4.62 -18.36 -18.06
C ALA A 153 3.88 -17.95 -16.76
N LYS A 154 3.83 -18.82 -15.74
CA LYS A 154 3.29 -18.50 -14.42
C LYS A 154 4.36 -17.90 -13.49
N ARG A 155 5.63 -18.29 -13.62
CA ARG A 155 6.71 -17.81 -12.74
C ARG A 155 6.88 -16.30 -12.81
N LEU A 156 7.02 -15.75 -14.02
CA LEU A 156 7.21 -14.31 -14.21
C LEU A 156 6.05 -13.52 -13.61
N ARG A 157 4.81 -13.90 -13.94
CA ARG A 157 3.60 -13.25 -13.41
C ARG A 157 3.53 -13.25 -11.88
N ILE A 158 3.84 -14.38 -11.24
CA ILE A 158 3.81 -14.51 -9.78
C ILE A 158 4.93 -13.67 -9.15
N ALA A 159 6.11 -13.64 -9.77
CA ALA A 159 7.23 -12.83 -9.32
C ALA A 159 6.94 -11.33 -9.45
N GLU A 160 6.38 -10.89 -10.58
CA GLU A 160 5.93 -9.51 -10.80
C GLU A 160 4.86 -9.12 -9.78
N GLU A 161 3.82 -9.93 -9.59
CA GLU A 161 2.79 -9.70 -8.57
C GLU A 161 3.38 -9.60 -7.16
N THR A 162 4.40 -10.42 -6.87
CA THR A 162 5.11 -10.38 -5.58
C THR A 162 5.86 -9.07 -5.38
N MET A 163 6.62 -8.65 -6.40
CA MET A 163 7.38 -7.40 -6.37
C MET A 163 6.45 -6.18 -6.30
N ASP A 164 5.35 -6.24 -7.04
CA ASP A 164 4.39 -5.16 -7.20
C ASP A 164 3.39 -5.08 -6.06
N ILE A 165 3.15 -6.13 -5.25
CA ILE A 165 2.07 -6.09 -4.25
C ILE A 165 2.57 -6.55 -2.89
N TYR A 166 3.02 -7.81 -2.81
CA TYR A 166 3.26 -8.46 -1.51
C TYR A 166 4.52 -7.98 -0.81
N ALA A 167 5.64 -7.80 -1.54
CA ALA A 167 6.87 -7.28 -0.96
C ALA A 167 6.72 -5.86 -0.39
N PRO A 168 6.08 -4.90 -1.11
CA PRO A 168 5.77 -3.59 -0.55
C PRO A 168 4.84 -3.64 0.66
N LEU A 169 3.79 -4.48 0.62
CA LEU A 169 2.88 -4.67 1.77
C LEU A 169 3.64 -5.19 3.01
N ALA A 170 4.50 -6.20 2.85
CA ALA A 170 5.36 -6.67 3.94
C ALA A 170 6.25 -5.54 4.49
N GLY A 171 6.85 -4.73 3.60
CA GLY A 171 7.64 -3.57 4.00
C GLY A 171 6.86 -2.53 4.80
N ARG A 172 5.63 -2.24 4.39
CA ARG A 172 4.71 -1.32 5.06
C ARG A 172 4.29 -1.82 6.44
N MET A 173 4.16 -3.13 6.61
CA MET A 173 3.89 -3.74 7.91
C MET A 173 5.13 -3.90 8.79
N GLY A 174 6.30 -3.43 8.33
CA GLY A 174 7.55 -3.51 9.08
C GLY A 174 8.23 -4.87 9.00
N MET A 175 7.70 -5.80 8.20
CA MET A 175 8.21 -7.17 8.02
C MET A 175 9.39 -7.18 7.04
N GLN A 176 10.51 -6.57 7.41
CA GLN A 176 11.66 -6.37 6.51
C GLN A 176 12.29 -7.69 6.06
N GLY A 177 12.45 -8.66 6.96
CA GLY A 177 13.05 -9.95 6.60
C GLY A 177 12.26 -10.66 5.50
N MET A 178 10.94 -10.73 5.67
CA MET A 178 10.04 -11.31 4.67
C MET A 178 10.04 -10.51 3.37
N ARG A 179 9.99 -9.17 3.45
CA ARG A 179 10.09 -8.31 2.26
C ARG A 179 11.37 -8.58 1.48
N GLU A 180 12.52 -8.55 2.13
CA GLU A 180 13.83 -8.74 1.49
C GLU A 180 13.90 -10.11 0.80
N GLU A 181 13.35 -11.15 1.42
CA GLU A 181 13.29 -12.49 0.84
C GLU A 181 12.35 -12.56 -0.37
N LEU A 182 11.14 -12.00 -0.28
CA LEU A 182 10.21 -11.92 -1.40
C LEU A 182 10.82 -11.17 -2.61
N GLU A 183 11.46 -10.02 -2.35
CA GLU A 183 12.15 -9.22 -3.37
C GLU A 183 13.31 -10.00 -4.01
N GLU A 184 14.12 -10.69 -3.20
CA GLU A 184 15.26 -11.48 -3.68
C GLU A 184 14.84 -12.64 -4.59
N ILE A 185 13.82 -13.40 -4.18
CA ILE A 185 13.30 -14.50 -4.99
C ILE A 185 12.64 -13.94 -6.25
N ALA A 186 11.82 -12.89 -6.15
CA ALA A 186 11.18 -12.28 -7.32
C ALA A 186 12.21 -11.76 -8.33
N PHE A 187 13.28 -11.12 -7.86
CA PHE A 187 14.34 -10.60 -8.72
C PHE A 187 15.01 -11.69 -9.56
N ARG A 188 15.20 -12.89 -8.99
CA ARG A 188 15.75 -14.06 -9.70
C ARG A 188 14.93 -14.45 -10.93
N PHE A 189 13.62 -14.29 -10.89
CA PHE A 189 12.72 -14.65 -12.00
C PHE A 189 12.41 -13.48 -12.94
N ILE A 190 12.35 -12.25 -12.43
CA ILE A 190 12.07 -11.05 -13.24
C ILE A 190 13.28 -10.69 -14.11
N ASN A 191 14.49 -10.73 -13.53
CA ASN A 191 15.71 -10.39 -14.25
C ASN A 191 16.87 -11.31 -13.83
N PRO A 192 16.92 -12.54 -14.38
CA PRO A 192 17.89 -13.56 -13.99
C PRO A 192 19.35 -13.18 -14.32
N GLU A 193 19.56 -12.38 -15.37
CA GLU A 193 20.90 -11.93 -15.77
C GLU A 193 21.45 -10.91 -14.78
N ALA A 194 20.68 -9.87 -14.47
CA ALA A 194 21.07 -8.88 -13.47
C ALA A 194 21.23 -9.51 -12.08
N TYR A 195 20.34 -10.43 -11.70
CA TYR A 195 20.46 -11.16 -10.43
C TYR A 195 21.80 -11.91 -10.34
N ARG A 196 22.17 -12.68 -11.38
CA ARG A 196 23.44 -13.42 -11.41
C ARG A 196 24.64 -12.48 -11.34
N ALA A 197 24.64 -11.41 -12.14
CA ALA A 197 25.74 -10.44 -12.18
C ALA A 197 25.96 -9.74 -10.83
N VAL A 198 24.88 -9.21 -10.22
CA VAL A 198 24.94 -8.51 -8.94
C VAL A 198 25.34 -9.46 -7.81
N THR A 199 24.79 -10.67 -7.78
CA THR A 199 25.09 -11.67 -6.74
C THR A 199 26.54 -12.13 -6.79
N ALA A 200 27.06 -12.44 -7.99
CA ALA A 200 28.46 -12.82 -8.17
C ALA A 200 29.42 -11.70 -7.73
N ARG A 201 29.11 -10.46 -8.13
CA ARG A 201 29.94 -9.31 -7.76
C ARG A 201 29.90 -9.01 -6.25
N LEU A 202 28.74 -9.13 -5.61
CA LEU A 202 28.62 -8.98 -4.15
C LEU A 202 29.44 -10.03 -3.41
N ALA A 203 29.40 -11.28 -3.85
CA ALA A 203 30.18 -12.37 -3.25
C ALA A 203 31.70 -12.10 -3.35
N GLU A 204 32.18 -11.67 -4.51
CA GLU A 204 33.60 -11.31 -4.71
C GLU A 204 34.04 -10.16 -3.79
N ILE A 205 33.23 -9.09 -3.69
CA ILE A 205 33.53 -7.96 -2.82
C ILE A 205 33.54 -8.39 -1.34
N PHE A 206 32.61 -9.24 -0.92
CA PHE A 206 32.55 -9.72 0.45
C PHE A 206 33.78 -10.56 0.81
N GLU A 207 34.15 -11.53 -0.03
CA GLU A 207 35.33 -12.38 0.22
C GLU A 207 36.62 -11.55 0.27
N ARG A 208 36.80 -10.60 -0.64
CA ARG A 208 37.98 -9.71 -0.64
C ARG A 208 38.09 -8.85 0.62
N ASN A 209 36.96 -8.46 1.22
CA ASN A 209 36.93 -7.54 2.36
C ASN A 209 36.63 -8.22 3.72
N LYS A 210 36.59 -9.56 3.77
CA LYS A 210 36.25 -10.32 4.98
C LYS A 210 37.14 -9.99 6.18
N GLY A 211 38.44 -9.81 5.94
CA GLY A 211 39.40 -9.37 6.97
C GLY A 211 39.06 -7.98 7.52
N VAL A 212 38.87 -7.01 6.62
CA VAL A 212 38.52 -5.62 6.97
C VAL A 212 37.22 -5.55 7.76
N LEU A 213 36.21 -6.34 7.39
CA LEU A 213 34.94 -6.40 8.12
C LEU A 213 35.14 -6.89 9.56
N THR A 214 35.94 -7.94 9.73
CA THR A 214 36.25 -8.50 11.05
C THR A 214 37.02 -7.49 11.91
N ASP A 215 37.94 -6.74 11.31
CA ASP A 215 38.70 -5.71 12.02
C ASP A 215 37.81 -4.54 12.47
N ILE A 216 36.84 -4.14 11.65
CA ILE A 216 35.85 -3.11 12.01
C ILE A 216 34.92 -3.62 13.12
N GLU A 217 34.45 -4.87 13.07
CA GLU A 217 33.64 -5.46 14.15
C GLU A 217 34.38 -5.45 15.49
N LYS A 218 35.66 -5.85 15.48
CA LYS A 218 36.53 -5.81 16.67
C LYS A 218 36.73 -4.39 17.17
N ALA A 219 37.06 -3.45 16.29
CA ALA A 219 37.27 -2.05 16.67
C ALA A 219 36.02 -1.42 17.29
N LEU A 220 34.83 -1.69 16.75
CA LEU A 220 33.56 -1.25 17.33
C LEU A 220 33.30 -1.91 18.67
N SER A 221 33.54 -3.22 18.80
CA SER A 221 33.31 -3.96 20.05
C SER A 221 34.22 -3.45 21.18
N THR A 222 35.51 -3.27 20.91
CA THR A 222 36.48 -2.71 21.87
C THR A 222 36.14 -1.28 22.26
N LEU A 223 35.63 -0.46 21.32
CA LEU A 223 35.13 0.88 21.65
C LEU A 223 33.97 0.80 22.65
N PHE A 224 32.99 -0.08 22.41
CA PHE A 224 31.84 -0.22 23.31
C PHE A 224 32.23 -0.77 24.69
N GLU A 225 33.17 -1.71 24.76
CA GLU A 225 33.75 -2.20 26.03
C GLU A 225 34.40 -1.06 26.82
N LYS A 226 35.22 -0.22 26.17
CA LYS A 226 35.87 0.94 26.81
C LYS A 226 34.86 1.93 27.40
N HIS A 227 33.69 2.06 26.78
CA HIS A 227 32.61 2.94 27.24
C HIS A 227 31.58 2.24 28.15
N ALA A 228 31.84 0.98 28.53
CA ALA A 228 30.97 0.14 29.33
C ALA A 228 29.55 0.00 28.75
N ILE A 229 29.45 -0.15 27.42
CA ILE A 229 28.18 -0.34 26.70
C ILE A 229 28.07 -1.81 26.30
N ASN A 230 27.03 -2.49 26.77
CA ASN A 230 26.73 -3.85 26.33
C ASN A 230 26.11 -3.84 24.93
N ALA A 231 26.95 -4.01 23.91
CA ALA A 231 26.56 -3.93 22.50
C ALA A 231 26.93 -5.20 21.74
N SER A 232 26.00 -5.74 20.95
CA SER A 232 26.29 -6.77 19.95
C SER A 232 26.46 -6.12 18.59
N VAL A 233 27.65 -6.25 18.01
CA VAL A 233 27.98 -5.76 16.67
C VAL A 233 27.96 -6.92 15.69
N LYS A 234 27.21 -6.78 14.59
CA LYS A 234 27.18 -7.74 13.49
C LYS A 234 27.25 -7.02 12.15
N SER A 235 28.08 -7.50 11.24
CA SER A 235 28.04 -7.09 9.84
C SER A 235 26.69 -7.41 9.21
N ARG A 236 26.20 -6.48 8.39
CA ARG A 236 24.99 -6.61 7.58
C ARG A 236 25.36 -6.53 6.11
N GLN A 237 25.09 -7.60 5.39
CA GLN A 237 25.22 -7.62 3.94
C GLN A 237 23.95 -7.04 3.30
N LYS A 238 24.11 -6.18 2.28
CA LYS A 238 22.98 -5.73 1.46
C LYS A 238 22.56 -6.85 0.51
N LYS A 239 21.24 -7.05 0.39
CA LYS A 239 20.66 -8.03 -0.52
C LYS A 239 20.80 -7.60 -1.99
N PRO A 240 20.89 -8.54 -2.95
CA PRO A 240 21.11 -8.24 -4.37
C PRO A 240 20.10 -7.23 -4.95
N TRP A 241 18.81 -7.41 -4.66
CA TRP A 241 17.77 -6.50 -5.15
C TRP A 241 17.96 -5.05 -4.69
N SER A 242 18.26 -4.85 -3.39
CA SER A 242 18.51 -3.51 -2.84
C SER A 242 19.70 -2.82 -3.50
N VAL A 243 20.73 -3.59 -3.86
CA VAL A 243 21.92 -3.08 -4.57
C VAL A 243 21.56 -2.72 -6.00
N PHE A 244 20.89 -3.63 -6.72
CA PHE A 244 20.44 -3.40 -8.09
C PHE A 244 19.57 -2.15 -8.21
N ARG A 245 18.52 -2.03 -7.39
CA ARG A 245 17.62 -0.88 -7.37
C ARG A 245 18.36 0.44 -7.10
N LYS A 246 19.39 0.40 -6.26
CA LYS A 246 20.20 1.57 -5.94
C LYS A 246 21.11 1.97 -7.10
N MET A 247 21.69 1.01 -7.80
CA MET A 247 22.50 1.25 -9.00
C MET A 247 21.65 1.89 -10.09
N GLU A 248 20.47 1.33 -10.36
CA GLU A 248 19.51 1.83 -11.34
C GLU A 248 19.04 3.25 -11.01
N ALA A 249 18.52 3.47 -9.79
CA ALA A 249 17.93 4.76 -9.39
C ALA A 249 18.94 5.92 -9.33
N LYS A 250 20.25 5.63 -9.20
CA LYS A 250 21.30 6.64 -9.10
C LYS A 250 22.27 6.64 -10.28
N ALA A 251 22.05 5.78 -11.26
CA ALA A 251 22.98 5.52 -12.37
C ALA A 251 24.43 5.32 -11.89
N LEU A 252 24.62 4.56 -10.81
CA LEU A 252 25.94 4.34 -10.20
C LEU A 252 26.56 3.01 -10.64
N SER A 253 27.87 3.00 -10.86
CA SER A 253 28.62 1.76 -11.01
C SER A 253 28.80 1.07 -9.64
N PHE A 254 29.14 -0.22 -9.67
CA PHE A 254 29.33 -1.02 -8.46
C PHE A 254 30.48 -0.48 -7.59
N GLU A 255 31.55 0.02 -8.22
CA GLU A 255 32.73 0.60 -7.57
C GLU A 255 32.41 1.90 -6.82
N GLN A 256 31.36 2.61 -7.23
CA GLN A 256 30.93 3.87 -6.63
C GLN A 256 29.99 3.65 -5.42
N LEU A 257 29.59 2.41 -5.16
CA LEU A 257 28.76 2.06 -4.00
C LEU A 257 29.60 2.14 -2.71
N SER A 258 29.50 3.29 -2.07
CA SER A 258 30.23 3.63 -0.85
C SER A 258 29.67 3.05 0.45
N ASP A 259 28.56 2.31 0.36
CA ASP A 259 27.78 1.82 1.49
C ASP A 259 27.40 0.35 1.29
N ILE A 260 28.25 -0.45 0.65
CA ILE A 260 28.03 -1.90 0.51
C ILE A 260 28.06 -2.56 1.90
N PHE A 261 28.97 -2.09 2.76
CA PHE A 261 29.17 -2.63 4.10
C PHE A 261 28.38 -1.82 5.13
N GLY A 262 27.48 -2.51 5.84
CA GLY A 262 26.79 -1.97 6.98
C GLY A 262 27.08 -2.80 8.24
N PHE A 263 26.93 -2.18 9.41
CA PHE A 263 26.94 -2.90 10.68
C PHE A 263 25.69 -2.56 11.48
N ARG A 264 25.22 -3.56 12.19
CA ARG A 264 24.12 -3.45 13.14
C ARG A 264 24.71 -3.52 14.54
N VAL A 265 24.42 -2.51 15.32
CA VAL A 265 24.75 -2.42 16.74
C VAL A 265 23.44 -2.59 17.51
N VAL A 266 23.33 -3.67 18.26
CA VAL A 266 22.17 -3.97 19.10
C VAL A 266 22.54 -3.79 20.56
N VAL A 267 21.84 -2.89 21.24
CA VAL A 267 22.03 -2.56 22.66
C VAL A 267 20.77 -2.89 23.47
N ASP A 268 20.84 -2.73 24.79
CA ASP A 268 19.73 -3.07 25.69
C ASP A 268 18.73 -1.91 25.83
N THR A 269 19.20 -0.67 26.01
CA THR A 269 18.32 0.49 26.27
C THR A 269 18.41 1.58 25.19
N VAL A 270 17.43 2.48 25.17
CA VAL A 270 17.44 3.64 24.26
C VAL A 270 18.55 4.62 24.62
N GLU A 271 18.86 4.79 25.91
CA GLU A 271 19.98 5.61 26.36
C GLU A 271 21.30 5.07 25.79
N ASP A 272 21.49 3.75 25.83
CA ASP A 272 22.67 3.10 25.25
C ASP A 272 22.81 3.33 23.74
N CYS A 273 21.70 3.50 23.01
CA CYS A 273 21.76 3.84 21.59
C CYS A 273 22.47 5.19 21.38
N TYR A 274 22.12 6.20 22.18
CA TYR A 274 22.71 7.53 22.10
C TYR A 274 24.13 7.58 22.70
N ARG A 275 24.40 6.81 23.77
CA ARG A 275 25.77 6.63 24.28
C ARG A 275 26.67 5.98 23.24
N ALA A 276 26.19 4.94 22.56
CA ALA A 276 26.92 4.26 21.48
C ALA A 276 27.17 5.22 20.31
N LEU A 277 26.17 6.02 19.93
CA LEU A 277 26.32 7.07 18.92
C LEU A 277 27.42 8.07 19.30
N GLY A 278 27.42 8.56 20.54
CA GLY A 278 28.42 9.50 21.04
C GLY A 278 29.83 8.89 21.05
N ALA A 279 29.98 7.65 21.50
CA ALA A 279 31.24 6.92 21.44
C ALA A 279 31.75 6.78 20.00
N ILE A 280 30.86 6.45 19.05
CA ILE A 280 31.21 6.32 17.63
C ILE A 280 31.65 7.67 17.04
N HIS A 281 30.89 8.75 17.25
CA HIS A 281 31.16 10.06 16.63
C HIS A 281 32.36 10.78 17.24
N THR A 282 32.75 10.42 18.46
CA THR A 282 34.00 10.91 19.09
C THR A 282 35.22 10.14 18.60
N ALA A 283 35.07 8.86 18.25
CA ALA A 283 36.15 8.04 17.70
C ALA A 283 36.36 8.25 16.20
N TRP A 284 35.30 8.46 15.43
CA TRP A 284 35.34 8.58 13.96
C TRP A 284 34.44 9.69 13.43
N SER A 285 34.95 10.41 12.43
CA SER A 285 34.20 11.49 11.77
C SER A 285 32.97 10.97 11.04
N MET A 286 31.81 11.57 11.33
CA MET A 286 30.56 11.30 10.60
C MET A 286 30.55 11.98 9.23
N VAL A 287 29.87 11.37 8.27
CA VAL A 287 29.66 11.93 6.93
C VAL A 287 28.44 12.87 6.96
N PRO A 288 28.59 14.17 6.63
CA PRO A 288 27.47 15.12 6.64
C PRO A 288 26.28 14.66 5.77
N GLY A 289 25.06 14.91 6.24
CA GLY A 289 23.83 14.52 5.55
C GLY A 289 23.52 13.01 5.54
N ARG A 290 24.32 12.19 6.23
CA ARG A 290 24.14 10.73 6.36
C ARG A 290 23.76 10.29 7.78
N PHE A 291 23.27 11.21 8.59
CA PHE A 291 22.73 10.94 9.91
C PHE A 291 21.19 11.01 9.87
N LYS A 292 20.52 10.01 10.45
CA LYS A 292 19.06 9.98 10.61
C LYS A 292 18.70 9.33 11.93
N ASP A 293 17.92 10.02 12.74
CA ASP A 293 17.42 9.50 14.02
C ASP A 293 15.98 9.03 13.87
N TYR A 294 15.79 7.73 13.58
CA TYR A 294 14.46 7.13 13.55
C TYR A 294 14.00 6.63 14.92
N ILE A 295 14.76 6.85 16.00
CA ILE A 295 14.26 6.61 17.35
C ILE A 295 13.35 7.78 17.74
N SER A 296 13.82 9.01 17.55
CA SER A 296 13.02 10.22 17.80
C SER A 296 11.95 10.44 16.73
N THR A 297 12.21 10.07 15.48
CA THR A 297 11.23 10.12 14.38
C THR A 297 10.99 8.74 13.76
N PRO A 298 10.20 7.86 14.42
CA PRO A 298 9.89 6.53 13.91
C PRO A 298 9.25 6.59 12.52
N LYS A 299 9.54 5.58 11.69
CA LYS A 299 8.83 5.43 10.42
C LYS A 299 7.40 4.95 10.67
N GLN A 300 6.52 5.10 9.68
CA GLN A 300 5.12 4.63 9.77
C GLN A 300 4.99 3.14 10.10
N ASN A 301 5.95 2.32 9.68
CA ASN A 301 5.97 0.89 9.95
C ASN A 301 6.56 0.53 11.33
N ASP A 302 6.57 1.50 12.25
CA ASP A 302 7.13 1.42 13.60
C ASP A 302 8.65 1.12 13.65
N TYR A 303 9.35 1.20 12.51
CA TYR A 303 10.80 1.05 12.45
C TYR A 303 11.51 2.16 13.21
N ARG A 304 12.38 1.76 14.14
CA ARG A 304 13.21 2.63 14.98
C ARG A 304 14.67 2.18 14.95
N SER A 305 15.57 3.13 14.68
CA SER A 305 17.02 2.93 14.65
C SER A 305 17.73 4.27 14.42
N ILE A 306 18.93 4.44 14.95
CA ILE A 306 19.82 5.54 14.56
C ILE A 306 20.65 5.07 13.38
N HIS A 307 20.59 5.80 12.27
CA HIS A 307 21.42 5.55 11.10
C HIS A 307 22.51 6.62 11.03
N THR A 308 23.76 6.19 10.94
CA THR A 308 24.88 7.11 10.72
C THR A 308 25.89 6.48 9.78
N THR A 309 26.51 7.29 8.93
CA THR A 309 27.67 6.85 8.13
C THR A 309 28.91 7.54 8.67
N ILE A 310 29.95 6.77 8.94
CA ILE A 310 31.24 7.26 9.41
C ILE A 310 32.36 6.94 8.42
N VAL A 311 33.46 7.67 8.52
CA VAL A 311 34.74 7.25 7.94
C VAL A 311 35.45 6.38 8.97
N GLY A 312 35.31 5.07 8.81
CA GLY A 312 35.75 4.08 9.79
C GLY A 312 37.28 3.92 9.89
N PRO A 313 37.74 3.01 10.77
CA PRO A 313 39.17 2.79 11.07
C PRO A 313 40.05 2.60 9.83
N SER A 314 39.55 1.89 8.83
CA SER A 314 40.27 1.56 7.59
C SER A 314 40.13 2.65 6.50
N ARG A 315 39.72 3.87 6.87
CA ARG A 315 39.38 4.99 5.96
C ARG A 315 38.24 4.67 4.97
N GLN A 316 37.52 3.59 5.19
CA GLN A 316 36.35 3.22 4.40
C GLN A 316 35.08 3.84 4.99
N ARG A 317 34.11 4.14 4.13
CA ARG A 317 32.79 4.58 4.58
C ARG A 317 32.00 3.39 5.10
N VAL A 318 31.47 3.53 6.30
CA VAL A 318 30.75 2.46 7.01
C VAL A 318 29.38 2.96 7.45
N GLU A 319 28.32 2.26 7.03
CA GLU A 319 26.95 2.54 7.47
C GLU A 319 26.66 1.79 8.78
N LEU A 320 26.24 2.50 9.82
CA LEU A 320 25.92 1.94 11.13
C LEU A 320 24.43 2.11 11.43
N GLN A 321 23.84 1.07 11.99
CA GLN A 321 22.47 1.06 12.50
C GLN A 321 22.49 0.71 13.98
N ILE A 322 22.10 1.64 14.84
CA ILE A 322 22.12 1.46 16.30
C ILE A 322 20.68 1.39 16.80
N ARG A 323 20.32 0.32 17.51
CA ARG A 323 18.96 0.09 17.99
C ARG A 323 18.93 -0.87 19.18
N THR A 324 17.83 -0.87 19.93
CA THR A 324 17.65 -1.83 21.03
C THR A 324 17.31 -3.24 20.52
N ARG A 325 17.37 -4.25 21.39
CA ARG A 325 16.89 -5.61 21.09
C ARG A 325 15.40 -5.65 20.70
N GLU A 326 14.59 -4.85 21.37
CA GLU A 326 13.15 -4.71 21.06
C GLU A 326 12.95 -4.06 19.68
N MET A 327 13.60 -2.93 19.42
CA MET A 327 13.58 -2.29 18.10
C MET A 327 14.10 -3.21 17.01
N ASN A 328 15.06 -4.08 17.31
CA ASN A 328 15.52 -5.10 16.38
C ASN A 328 14.44 -6.12 16.06
N LYS A 329 13.70 -6.63 17.06
CA LYS A 329 12.56 -7.55 16.82
C LYS A 329 11.47 -6.89 15.97
N ILE A 330 11.07 -5.66 16.30
CA ILE A 330 10.07 -4.89 15.53
C ILE A 330 10.56 -4.67 14.09
N ALA A 331 11.84 -4.35 13.88
CA ALA A 331 12.36 -4.13 12.55
C ALA A 331 12.47 -5.40 11.68
N GLU A 332 12.55 -6.58 12.28
CA GLU A 332 12.58 -7.86 11.55
C GLU A 332 11.17 -8.39 11.27
N TYR A 333 10.30 -8.40 12.30
CA TYR A 333 8.98 -9.05 12.26
C TYR A 333 7.81 -8.07 12.14
N GLY A 334 8.04 -6.76 12.27
CA GLY A 334 7.03 -5.73 12.09
C GLY A 334 5.82 -5.91 13.00
N VAL A 335 4.63 -5.79 12.41
CA VAL A 335 3.32 -6.00 13.05
C VAL A 335 3.24 -7.31 13.83
N ALA A 336 3.94 -8.37 13.38
CA ALA A 336 3.92 -9.67 14.03
C ALA A 336 4.64 -9.66 15.39
N ALA A 337 5.62 -8.78 15.59
CA ALA A 337 6.29 -8.66 16.89
C ALA A 337 5.35 -8.17 18.01
N HIS A 338 4.25 -7.50 17.67
CA HIS A 338 3.30 -6.92 18.63
C HIS A 338 2.28 -7.93 19.18
N SER A 339 1.98 -9.01 18.44
CA SER A 339 1.01 -10.04 18.87
C SER A 339 1.49 -10.82 20.10
N ILE A 340 2.80 -11.04 20.22
CA ILE A 340 3.42 -11.79 21.33
C ILE A 340 3.29 -11.02 22.67
N TYR A 341 3.33 -9.68 22.62
CA TYR A 341 3.54 -8.87 23.83
C TYR A 341 2.32 -8.79 24.74
N LYS A 342 1.10 -8.93 24.18
CA LYS A 342 -0.15 -8.84 24.95
C LYS A 342 -0.47 -10.12 25.74
N ASP A 343 0.02 -11.30 25.34
CA ASP A 343 -0.15 -12.52 26.14
C ASP A 343 0.71 -12.53 27.41
N THR A 344 1.86 -11.85 27.40
CA THR A 344 2.72 -11.72 28.60
C THR A 344 2.30 -10.61 29.57
N GLY A 345 1.33 -9.76 29.19
CA GLY A 345 0.95 -8.55 29.92
C GLY A 345 -0.44 -8.62 30.56
N GLY A 346 -0.55 -9.31 31.69
CA GLY A 346 -1.59 -9.09 32.71
C GLY A 346 -3.05 -9.40 32.32
N LYS A 347 -3.61 -10.45 32.95
CA LYS A 347 -5.04 -10.75 32.97
C LYS A 347 -5.88 -9.52 33.33
N THR A 348 -6.48 -8.89 32.32
CA THR A 348 -7.65 -8.03 32.53
C THR A 348 -8.87 -8.77 31.95
N ASN A 349 -9.83 -9.02 32.83
CA ASN A 349 -11.02 -9.80 32.56
C ASN A 349 -11.86 -9.14 31.43
N GLY A 350 -12.16 -9.91 30.38
CA GLY A 350 -13.26 -9.65 29.45
C GLY A 350 -12.90 -8.95 28.14
N ALA A 351 -12.22 -9.66 27.22
CA ALA A 351 -12.32 -9.61 25.74
C ALA A 351 -11.03 -10.19 25.12
N ALA A 352 -10.92 -11.52 25.05
CA ALA A 352 -9.68 -12.22 24.74
C ALA A 352 -9.26 -12.28 23.25
N HIS A 353 -9.91 -11.57 22.32
CA HIS A 353 -9.66 -11.77 20.87
C HIS A 353 -9.41 -10.51 20.03
N ALA A 354 -9.10 -9.37 20.64
CA ALA A 354 -8.69 -8.20 19.87
C ALA A 354 -7.17 -8.08 19.84
N ILE A 355 -6.55 -8.42 18.70
CA ILE A 355 -5.35 -7.72 18.24
C ILE A 355 -5.80 -6.26 18.05
N SER A 356 -5.87 -5.50 19.14
CA SER A 356 -6.46 -4.17 19.10
C SER A 356 -5.51 -3.26 18.31
N LYS A 357 -5.94 -2.85 17.11
CA LYS A 357 -5.89 -1.49 16.55
C LYS A 357 -4.61 -0.60 16.67
N GLU A 358 -3.45 -1.08 17.13
CA GLU A 358 -2.43 -0.18 17.74
C GLU A 358 -0.99 -0.28 17.19
N THR A 359 -0.75 -0.81 15.98
CA THR A 359 0.47 -0.44 15.25
C THR A 359 0.16 0.71 14.31
N ASN A 360 1.06 1.70 14.24
CA ASN A 360 0.89 2.83 13.32
C ASN A 360 0.79 2.34 11.88
N ALA A 361 1.54 1.27 11.58
CA ALA A 361 1.55 0.60 10.29
C ALA A 361 0.16 0.12 9.86
N TYR A 362 -0.51 -0.64 10.73
CA TYR A 362 -1.82 -1.23 10.44
C TYR A 362 -2.93 -0.19 10.49
N ALA A 363 -2.90 0.71 11.48
CA ALA A 363 -3.87 1.80 11.58
C ALA A 363 -3.86 2.70 10.34
N TRP A 364 -2.66 3.00 9.82
CA TRP A 364 -2.51 3.73 8.57
C TRP A 364 -3.09 2.95 7.38
N LEU A 365 -2.71 1.68 7.21
CA LEU A 365 -3.19 0.84 6.11
C LEU A 365 -4.71 0.73 6.12
N ARG A 366 -5.30 0.46 7.29
CA ARG A 366 -6.75 0.40 7.48
C ARG A 366 -7.42 1.70 7.08
N ARG A 367 -6.92 2.85 7.57
CA ARG A 367 -7.48 4.17 7.24
C ARG A 367 -7.38 4.47 5.74
N THR A 368 -6.27 4.14 5.11
CA THR A 368 -6.09 4.29 3.66
C THR A 368 -7.09 3.43 2.90
N ILE A 369 -7.26 2.16 3.27
CA ILE A 369 -8.21 1.26 2.62
C ILE A 369 -9.65 1.75 2.81
N GLU A 370 -10.04 2.14 4.03
CA GLU A 370 -11.37 2.70 4.33
C GLU A 370 -11.65 3.97 3.50
N GLN A 371 -10.67 4.86 3.36
CA GLN A 371 -10.80 6.09 2.55
C GLN A 371 -10.91 5.81 1.05
N LEU A 372 -10.15 4.83 0.55
CA LEU A 372 -10.15 4.48 -0.87
C LEU A 372 -11.37 3.65 -1.26
N ALA A 373 -11.97 2.90 -0.31
CA ALA A 373 -13.13 2.04 -0.55
C ALA A 373 -14.40 2.81 -0.95
N GLU A 374 -14.44 4.14 -0.77
CA GLU A 374 -15.56 4.99 -1.20
C GLU A 374 -15.61 5.27 -2.73
N GLY A 375 -14.70 4.70 -3.53
CA GLY A 375 -14.69 4.85 -4.99
C GLY A 375 -15.62 3.87 -5.73
N ASP A 376 -16.30 4.33 -6.78
CA ASP A 376 -17.25 3.52 -7.57
C ASP A 376 -16.57 2.46 -8.49
N ASN A 377 -15.26 2.57 -8.77
CA ASN A 377 -14.54 1.71 -9.73
C ASN A 377 -13.40 0.89 -9.07
N PRO A 378 -13.42 -0.46 -9.16
CA PRO A 378 -12.37 -1.34 -8.63
C PRO A 378 -10.98 -1.15 -9.25
N GLU A 379 -10.90 -0.78 -10.54
CA GLU A 379 -9.62 -0.55 -11.21
C GLU A 379 -8.95 0.74 -10.69
N ASP A 380 -9.72 1.83 -10.55
CA ASP A 380 -9.25 3.07 -9.93
C ASP A 380 -8.85 2.83 -8.47
N PHE A 381 -9.61 2.01 -7.73
CA PHE A 381 -9.25 1.63 -6.35
C PHE A 381 -7.87 0.96 -6.30
N LEU A 382 -7.60 0.01 -7.20
CA LEU A 382 -6.33 -0.68 -7.26
C LEU A 382 -5.18 0.26 -7.62
N GLU A 383 -5.33 1.09 -8.66
CA GLU A 383 -4.28 2.04 -9.05
C GLU A 383 -3.97 3.05 -7.94
N ASN A 384 -4.98 3.60 -7.28
CA ASN A 384 -4.78 4.56 -6.19
C ASN A 384 -4.14 3.90 -4.97
N THR A 385 -4.56 2.68 -4.62
CA THR A 385 -3.97 1.93 -3.51
C THR A 385 -2.51 1.60 -3.80
N LYS A 386 -2.22 1.18 -5.03
CA LYS A 386 -0.86 0.96 -5.52
C LYS A 386 0.02 2.20 -5.33
N LEU A 387 -0.43 3.36 -5.79
CA LEU A 387 0.31 4.62 -5.64
C LEU A 387 0.64 4.94 -4.17
N GLU A 388 -0.33 4.77 -3.26
CA GLU A 388 -0.10 5.02 -1.82
C GLU A 388 0.81 3.97 -1.16
N LEU A 389 0.75 2.71 -1.58
CA LEU A 389 1.59 1.64 -1.03
C LEU A 389 3.05 1.73 -1.49
N PHE A 390 3.34 2.16 -2.73
CA PHE A 390 4.67 2.01 -3.35
C PHE A 390 5.65 3.16 -3.22
N GLN A 391 5.22 4.35 -2.83
CA GLN A 391 6.11 5.50 -2.83
C GLN A 391 6.82 5.67 -1.48
N ASP A 392 8.15 5.78 -1.53
CA ASP A 392 8.98 6.22 -0.39
C ASP A 392 8.41 7.51 0.19
N GLN A 393 8.42 7.71 1.50
CA GLN A 393 7.76 8.87 2.09
C GLN A 393 8.69 10.05 2.33
N VAL A 394 8.12 11.25 2.15
CA VAL A 394 8.63 12.51 2.67
C VAL A 394 7.78 12.95 3.87
N PHE A 395 8.45 13.47 4.90
CA PHE A 395 7.85 13.93 6.14
C PHE A 395 7.90 15.46 6.17
N CYS A 396 6.72 16.07 6.18
CA CYS A 396 6.56 17.51 6.19
C CYS A 396 5.84 17.93 7.47
N PHE A 397 6.11 19.13 7.94
CA PHE A 397 5.50 19.68 9.14
C PHE A 397 4.41 20.69 8.76
N THR A 398 3.34 20.73 9.54
CA THR A 398 2.46 21.91 9.57
C THR A 398 3.12 23.01 10.41
N PRO A 399 2.70 24.29 10.28
CA PRO A 399 3.20 25.37 11.14
C PRO A 399 2.90 25.18 12.64
N LYS A 400 1.99 24.25 12.98
CA LYS A 400 1.67 23.86 14.36
C LYS A 400 2.51 22.68 14.87
N GLY A 401 3.50 22.23 14.10
CA GLY A 401 4.37 21.11 14.44
C GLY A 401 3.78 19.72 14.19
N MET A 402 2.56 19.59 13.65
CA MET A 402 2.01 18.28 13.28
C MET A 402 2.76 17.72 12.08
N LEU A 403 3.21 16.46 12.18
CA LEU A 403 3.91 15.73 11.13
C LEU A 403 2.92 15.10 10.15
N ILE A 404 3.10 15.35 8.85
CA ILE A 404 2.35 14.74 7.75
C ILE A 404 3.32 13.95 6.87
N ALA A 405 3.03 12.67 6.69
CA ALA A 405 3.78 11.80 5.81
C ALA A 405 3.09 11.73 4.44
N LEU A 406 3.84 12.02 3.39
CA LEU A 406 3.42 12.02 2.00
C LEU A 406 4.36 11.14 1.18
N PRO A 407 3.95 10.67 0.00
CA PRO A 407 4.90 10.04 -0.90
C PRO A 407 5.95 11.03 -1.43
N ARG A 408 7.12 10.52 -1.81
CA ARG A 408 8.19 11.28 -2.46
C ARG A 408 7.70 11.74 -3.83
N GLY A 409 8.08 12.96 -4.20
CA GLY A 409 7.47 13.65 -5.33
C GLY A 409 6.21 14.44 -4.98
N ALA A 410 5.63 14.24 -3.78
CA ALA A 410 4.42 14.96 -3.38
C ALA A 410 4.61 16.47 -3.40
N THR A 411 3.51 17.13 -3.74
CA THR A 411 3.43 18.58 -3.88
C THR A 411 2.69 19.21 -2.69
N PRO A 412 2.74 20.55 -2.54
CA PRO A 412 1.87 21.25 -1.59
C PRO A 412 0.37 20.94 -1.76
N ILE A 413 -0.08 20.60 -2.98
CA ILE A 413 -1.47 20.18 -3.23
C ILE A 413 -1.75 18.85 -2.52
N ASP A 414 -0.85 17.87 -2.68
CA ASP A 414 -0.94 16.58 -1.98
C ASP A 414 -0.95 16.78 -0.46
N PHE A 415 -0.10 17.68 0.05
CA PHE A 415 -0.08 18.05 1.47
C PHE A 415 -1.41 18.62 1.94
N ALA A 416 -2.01 19.52 1.17
CA ALA A 416 -3.30 20.12 1.50
C ALA A 416 -4.41 19.06 1.64
N TYR A 417 -4.52 18.12 0.70
CA TYR A 417 -5.50 17.03 0.76
C TYR A 417 -5.17 15.98 1.84
N ALA A 418 -3.88 15.78 2.15
CA ALA A 418 -3.48 14.93 3.26
C ALA A 418 -3.95 15.51 4.61
N VAL A 419 -3.82 16.82 4.80
CA VAL A 419 -4.34 17.53 5.99
C VAL A 419 -5.87 17.43 6.06
N HIS A 420 -6.57 17.86 5.02
CA HIS A 420 -8.04 17.76 4.93
C HIS A 420 -8.55 18.03 3.52
N THR A 421 -9.64 17.39 3.09
CA THR A 421 -10.25 17.62 1.77
C THR A 421 -10.60 19.10 1.57
N ASP A 422 -11.30 19.74 2.51
CA ASP A 422 -11.58 21.19 2.47
C ASP A 422 -10.34 22.08 2.39
N VAL A 423 -9.19 21.65 2.92
CA VAL A 423 -7.94 22.41 2.82
C VAL A 423 -7.40 22.31 1.40
N GLY A 424 -7.45 21.11 0.81
CA GLY A 424 -7.14 20.87 -0.61
C GLY A 424 -8.06 21.62 -1.57
N ASP A 425 -9.37 21.53 -1.37
CA ASP A 425 -10.39 22.15 -2.24
C ASP A 425 -10.28 23.68 -2.27
N THR A 426 -9.90 24.30 -1.14
CA THR A 426 -9.76 25.75 -1.02
C THR A 426 -8.32 26.23 -1.21
N CYS A 427 -7.38 25.37 -1.60
CA CYS A 427 -5.98 25.73 -1.77
C CYS A 427 -5.79 26.73 -2.93
N VAL A 428 -5.05 27.81 -2.68
CA VAL A 428 -4.67 28.80 -3.72
C VAL A 428 -3.17 28.97 -3.86
N GLY A 429 -2.41 28.64 -2.81
CA GLY A 429 -0.95 28.78 -2.80
C GLY A 429 -0.37 28.08 -1.59
N ALA A 430 0.96 28.00 -1.52
CA ALA A 430 1.65 27.41 -0.39
C ALA A 430 2.91 28.20 -0.03
N LYS A 431 3.26 28.20 1.25
CA LYS A 431 4.59 28.55 1.71
C LYS A 431 5.31 27.31 2.20
N VAL A 432 6.57 27.16 1.83
CA VAL A 432 7.45 26.10 2.32
C VAL A 432 8.61 26.77 3.05
N ASN A 433 8.80 26.43 4.33
CA ASN A 433 9.79 27.03 5.23
C ASN A 433 9.69 28.57 5.25
N GLY A 434 8.46 29.09 5.34
CA GLY A 434 8.15 30.53 5.38
C GLY A 434 8.23 31.26 4.04
N ARG A 435 8.62 30.61 2.93
CA ARG A 435 8.72 31.23 1.59
C ARG A 435 7.60 30.78 0.68
N ILE A 436 6.99 31.71 -0.07
CA ILE A 436 5.97 31.38 -1.07
C ILE A 436 6.61 30.53 -2.18
N MET A 437 6.04 29.36 -2.44
CA MET A 437 6.52 28.42 -3.46
C MET A 437 5.39 28.05 -4.42
N PRO A 438 5.71 27.71 -5.68
CA PRO A 438 4.73 27.13 -6.60
C PRO A 438 4.08 25.86 -6.02
N LEU A 439 2.79 25.68 -6.30
CA LEU A 439 2.04 24.49 -5.86
C LEU A 439 2.57 23.17 -6.46
N MET A 440 3.43 23.25 -7.48
CA MET A 440 4.08 22.12 -8.16
C MET A 440 5.40 21.70 -7.52
N THR A 441 5.89 22.43 -6.52
CA THR A 441 7.19 22.16 -5.91
C THR A 441 7.19 20.80 -5.21
N GLU A 442 8.20 19.96 -5.47
CA GLU A 442 8.39 18.70 -4.74
C GLU A 442 8.81 18.99 -3.29
N LEU A 443 8.06 18.42 -2.35
CA LEU A 443 8.32 18.52 -0.92
C LEU A 443 9.45 17.58 -0.47
N LYS A 444 10.23 18.04 0.52
CA LYS A 444 11.36 17.30 1.09
C LYS A 444 11.14 17.01 2.57
N ASN A 445 11.91 16.05 3.09
CA ASN A 445 11.93 15.77 4.53
C ASN A 445 12.35 17.00 5.33
N GLY A 446 11.55 17.34 6.33
CA GLY A 446 11.81 18.46 7.23
C GLY A 446 11.15 19.77 6.80
N ASP A 447 10.53 19.81 5.61
CA ASP A 447 9.86 21.02 5.14
C ASP A 447 8.62 21.35 5.98
N GLU A 448 8.54 22.58 6.48
CA GLU A 448 7.32 23.16 7.07
C GLU A 448 6.44 23.75 5.96
N VAL A 449 5.20 23.28 5.82
CA VAL A 449 4.28 23.64 4.74
C VAL A 449 3.04 24.35 5.29
N GLU A 450 2.85 25.60 4.89
CA GLU A 450 1.67 26.42 5.17
C GLU A 450 0.82 26.55 3.90
N ILE A 451 -0.44 26.09 3.95
CA ILE A 451 -1.37 26.20 2.82
C ILE A 451 -2.17 27.49 2.91
N ILE A 452 -2.12 28.30 1.84
CA ILE A 452 -2.91 29.52 1.68
C ILE A 452 -4.25 29.12 1.08
N ARG A 453 -5.35 29.55 1.71
CA ARG A 453 -6.72 29.11 1.39
C ARG A 453 -7.64 30.25 0.95
N SER A 454 -8.59 29.96 0.07
CA SER A 454 -9.69 30.86 -0.32
C SER A 454 -11.01 30.09 -0.47
N LYS A 455 -12.08 30.58 0.17
CA LYS A 455 -13.41 29.94 0.14
C LYS A 455 -14.10 29.97 -1.23
N ALA A 456 -13.69 30.86 -2.12
CA ALA A 456 -14.25 30.98 -3.47
C ALA A 456 -13.60 30.02 -4.48
N GLN A 457 -12.48 29.38 -4.09
CA GLN A 457 -11.72 28.53 -4.99
C GLN A 457 -12.36 27.14 -5.13
N VAL A 458 -12.31 26.62 -6.35
CA VAL A 458 -12.56 25.21 -6.68
C VAL A 458 -11.26 24.65 -7.26
N PRO A 459 -10.86 23.41 -6.94
CA PRO A 459 -9.64 22.84 -7.47
C PRO A 459 -9.72 22.74 -9.01
N PRO A 460 -8.72 23.26 -9.75
CA PRO A 460 -8.63 23.10 -11.19
C PRO A 460 -8.53 21.62 -11.58
N ALA A 461 -9.25 21.20 -12.63
CA ALA A 461 -9.18 19.84 -13.17
C ALA A 461 -7.75 19.42 -13.56
N ALA A 462 -6.94 20.39 -14.02
CA ALA A 462 -5.55 20.18 -14.38
C ALA A 462 -4.68 19.69 -13.22
N TRP A 463 -5.07 19.90 -11.96
CA TRP A 463 -4.32 19.38 -10.82
C TRP A 463 -4.33 17.85 -10.76
N GLU A 464 -5.30 17.19 -11.38
CA GLU A 464 -5.37 15.73 -11.40
C GLU A 464 -4.11 15.09 -12.03
N SER A 465 -3.52 15.70 -13.07
CA SER A 465 -2.31 15.18 -13.71
C SER A 465 -1.03 15.49 -12.92
N VAL A 466 -1.12 16.43 -11.99
CA VAL A 466 0.01 16.95 -11.20
C VAL A 466 0.19 16.19 -9.90
N VAL A 467 -0.92 15.92 -9.21
CA VAL A 467 -0.88 15.34 -7.87
C VAL A 467 -0.36 13.91 -7.89
N VAL A 468 0.41 13.58 -6.87
CA VAL A 468 1.07 12.28 -6.75
C VAL A 468 0.18 11.29 -6.00
N THR A 469 -0.58 11.76 -5.00
CA THR A 469 -1.37 10.89 -4.13
C THR A 469 -2.72 10.49 -4.74
N GLY A 470 -3.11 9.22 -4.53
CA GLY A 470 -4.42 8.71 -4.94
C GLY A 470 -5.57 9.45 -4.26
N LYS A 471 -5.43 9.75 -2.96
CA LYS A 471 -6.40 10.59 -2.21
C LYS A 471 -6.64 11.95 -2.86
N ALA A 472 -5.59 12.73 -3.18
CA ALA A 472 -5.76 14.03 -3.82
C ALA A 472 -6.39 13.89 -5.21
N ARG A 473 -5.96 12.92 -6.01
CA ARG A 473 -6.51 12.65 -7.34
C ARG A 473 -8.01 12.36 -7.29
N SER A 474 -8.43 11.46 -6.39
CA SER A 474 -9.84 11.11 -6.18
C SER A 474 -10.66 12.30 -5.68
N ALA A 475 -10.14 13.07 -4.73
CA ALA A 475 -10.81 14.26 -4.20
C ALA A 475 -10.99 15.35 -5.27
N ILE A 476 -9.95 15.65 -6.07
CA ILE A 476 -10.00 16.62 -7.16
C ILE A 476 -11.01 16.19 -8.23
N ARG A 477 -11.02 14.91 -8.63
CA ARG A 477 -12.03 14.37 -9.57
C ARG A 477 -13.44 14.60 -9.05
N ARG A 478 -13.69 14.29 -7.78
CA ARG A 478 -15.00 14.45 -7.12
C ARG A 478 -15.42 15.92 -7.08
N ALA A 479 -14.54 16.81 -6.63
CA ALA A 479 -14.78 18.24 -6.56
C ALA A 479 -15.06 18.84 -7.94
N THR A 480 -14.26 18.47 -8.95
CA THR A 480 -14.43 18.91 -10.34
C THR A 480 -15.77 18.44 -10.92
N LYS A 481 -16.10 17.15 -10.74
CA LYS A 481 -17.39 16.59 -11.19
C LYS A 481 -18.57 17.31 -10.55
N ASN A 482 -18.49 17.59 -9.25
CA ASN A 482 -19.53 18.33 -8.52
C ASN A 482 -19.65 19.79 -8.99
N ALA A 483 -18.53 20.47 -9.23
CA ALA A 483 -18.51 21.84 -9.74
C ALA A 483 -19.11 21.94 -11.15
N ILE A 484 -18.73 21.02 -12.04
CA ILE A 484 -19.28 20.91 -13.39
C ILE A 484 -20.78 20.64 -13.33
N ARG A 485 -21.22 19.70 -12.49
CA ARG A 485 -22.64 19.39 -12.28
C ARG A 485 -23.41 20.63 -11.84
N LYS A 486 -22.91 21.36 -10.84
CA LYS A 486 -23.54 22.59 -10.32
C LYS A 486 -23.62 23.70 -11.38
N GLN A 487 -22.57 23.87 -12.18
CA GLN A 487 -22.53 24.85 -13.27
C GLN A 487 -23.58 24.53 -14.34
N TYR A 488 -23.65 23.28 -14.79
CA TYR A 488 -24.64 22.86 -15.78
C TYR A 488 -26.06 22.88 -15.22
N SER A 489 -26.28 22.51 -13.96
CA SER A 489 -27.59 22.65 -13.30
C SER A 489 -28.06 24.10 -13.30
N GLY A 490 -27.18 25.06 -12.99
CA GLY A 490 -27.49 26.49 -13.05
C GLY A 490 -27.81 26.98 -14.47
N LEU A 491 -27.16 26.42 -15.49
CA LEU A 491 -27.49 26.71 -16.89
C LEU A 491 -28.84 26.09 -17.28
N GLY A 492 -29.08 24.84 -16.89
CA GLY A 492 -30.33 24.12 -17.15
C GLY A 492 -31.54 24.79 -16.53
N ILE A 493 -31.42 25.32 -15.30
CA ILE A 493 -32.45 26.16 -14.67
C ILE A 493 -32.82 27.32 -15.59
N ARG A 494 -31.83 28.12 -16.03
CA ARG A 494 -32.09 29.28 -16.89
C ARG A 494 -32.68 28.91 -18.25
N ILE A 495 -32.30 27.75 -18.81
CA ILE A 495 -32.86 27.23 -20.06
C ILE A 495 -34.34 26.85 -19.86
N LEU A 496 -34.66 26.14 -18.78
CA LEU A 496 -36.02 25.71 -18.48
C LEU A 496 -36.91 26.89 -18.08
N GLU A 497 -36.44 27.82 -17.26
CA GLU A 497 -37.18 29.05 -16.91
C GLU A 497 -37.65 29.79 -18.17
N ARG A 498 -36.75 30.01 -19.13
CA ARG A 498 -37.12 30.64 -20.42
C ARG A 498 -38.08 29.78 -21.24
N ALA A 499 -37.91 28.46 -21.24
CA ALA A 499 -38.78 27.56 -21.99
C ALA A 499 -40.20 27.53 -21.43
N PHE A 500 -40.33 27.49 -20.10
CA PHE A 500 -41.60 27.54 -19.39
C PHE A 500 -42.28 28.91 -19.54
N GLU A 501 -41.52 30.00 -19.38
CA GLU A 501 -42.02 31.37 -19.57
C GLU A 501 -42.56 31.58 -20.99
N ARG A 502 -41.84 31.10 -22.01
CA ARG A 502 -42.29 31.13 -23.42
C ARG A 502 -43.58 30.36 -23.66
N ALA A 503 -43.84 29.33 -22.85
CA ALA A 503 -45.06 28.53 -22.91
C ALA A 503 -46.19 29.08 -22.00
N GLY A 504 -45.99 30.22 -21.35
CA GLY A 504 -46.94 30.79 -20.39
C GLY A 504 -47.13 29.94 -19.13
N LYS A 505 -46.13 29.13 -18.76
CA LYS A 505 -46.13 28.25 -17.58
C LYS A 505 -45.08 28.69 -16.57
N THR A 506 -45.30 28.40 -15.29
CA THR A 506 -44.35 28.68 -14.22
C THR A 506 -43.41 27.50 -14.01
N PHE A 507 -42.11 27.76 -14.05
CA PHE A 507 -41.09 26.78 -13.70
C PHE A 507 -40.96 26.67 -12.18
N THR A 508 -41.12 25.46 -11.66
CA THR A 508 -40.84 25.13 -10.25
C THR A 508 -40.02 23.86 -10.17
N LYS A 509 -39.07 23.79 -9.24
CA LYS A 509 -38.25 22.57 -9.06
C LYS A 509 -39.10 21.39 -8.62
N GLU A 510 -40.17 21.61 -7.86
CA GLU A 510 -41.10 20.55 -7.45
C GLU A 510 -41.80 19.88 -8.65
N SER A 511 -42.11 20.63 -9.71
CA SER A 511 -42.76 20.07 -10.91
C SER A 511 -41.91 18.99 -11.60
N LEU A 512 -40.57 19.07 -11.48
CA LEU A 512 -39.64 18.09 -12.04
C LEU A 512 -39.63 16.78 -11.25
N LYS A 513 -39.98 16.79 -9.95
CA LYS A 513 -39.91 15.62 -9.08
C LYS A 513 -40.87 14.51 -9.52
N GLN A 514 -42.04 14.89 -10.03
CA GLN A 514 -43.09 13.95 -10.46
C GLN A 514 -42.76 13.27 -11.80
N VAL A 515 -41.81 13.82 -12.56
CA VAL A 515 -41.50 13.38 -13.92
C VAL A 515 -40.11 12.77 -14.09
N LEU A 516 -39.36 12.61 -13.00
CA LEU A 516 -38.02 12.00 -13.00
C LEU A 516 -38.01 10.62 -13.67
N HIS A 517 -39.01 9.78 -13.37
CA HIS A 517 -39.18 8.46 -13.99
C HIS A 517 -39.42 8.54 -15.50
N ARG A 518 -40.15 9.56 -15.98
CA ARG A 518 -40.43 9.76 -17.42
C ARG A 518 -39.18 10.24 -18.18
N LEU A 519 -38.28 10.94 -17.50
CA LEU A 519 -37.04 11.48 -18.06
C LEU A 519 -35.84 10.55 -17.89
N ALA A 520 -36.04 9.34 -17.32
CA ALA A 520 -34.98 8.39 -17.03
C ALA A 520 -33.79 9.01 -16.27
N ARG A 521 -34.09 9.82 -15.24
CA ARG A 521 -33.10 10.43 -14.34
C ARG A 521 -33.43 10.15 -12.88
N LYS A 522 -32.40 10.09 -12.04
CA LYS A 522 -32.54 9.70 -10.62
C LYS A 522 -32.95 10.86 -9.72
N ASP A 523 -32.46 12.07 -10.01
CA ASP A 523 -32.75 13.27 -9.22
C ASP A 523 -32.98 14.52 -10.10
N ILE A 524 -33.47 15.59 -9.47
CA ILE A 524 -33.79 16.85 -10.16
C ILE A 524 -32.51 17.52 -10.69
N GLU A 525 -31.42 17.45 -9.93
CA GLU A 525 -30.11 17.98 -10.34
C GLU A 525 -29.59 17.31 -11.62
N ASP A 526 -29.80 16.01 -11.80
CA ASP A 526 -29.44 15.30 -13.03
C ASP A 526 -30.25 15.77 -14.23
N VAL A 527 -31.55 16.04 -14.07
CA VAL A 527 -32.37 16.62 -15.14
C VAL A 527 -31.83 18.00 -15.51
N LEU A 528 -31.60 18.86 -14.53
CA LEU A 528 -31.07 20.21 -14.76
C LEU A 528 -29.70 20.18 -15.42
N ALA A 529 -28.80 19.33 -14.95
CA ALA A 529 -27.47 19.19 -15.50
C ALA A 529 -27.49 18.60 -16.93
N SER A 530 -28.35 17.61 -17.22
CA SER A 530 -28.51 17.06 -18.58
C SER A 530 -29.10 18.09 -19.56
N VAL A 531 -30.04 18.93 -19.13
CA VAL A 531 -30.53 20.05 -19.95
C VAL A 531 -29.43 21.08 -20.18
N GLY A 532 -28.67 21.44 -19.14
CA GLY A 532 -27.54 22.36 -19.26
C GLY A 532 -26.43 21.87 -20.20
N ARG A 533 -26.21 20.55 -20.27
CA ARG A 533 -25.27 19.93 -21.21
C ARG A 533 -25.83 19.74 -22.63
N GLY A 534 -27.14 19.89 -22.82
CA GLY A 534 -27.81 19.64 -24.09
C GLY A 534 -28.07 18.15 -24.40
N GLU A 535 -27.89 17.26 -23.42
CA GLU A 535 -28.23 15.83 -23.52
C GLU A 535 -29.74 15.60 -23.52
N LEU A 536 -30.49 16.51 -22.89
CA LEU A 536 -31.94 16.46 -22.77
C LEU A 536 -32.51 17.78 -23.28
N ALA A 537 -33.38 17.71 -24.29
CA ALA A 537 -34.00 18.91 -24.82
C ALA A 537 -35.01 19.49 -23.83
N SER A 538 -35.05 20.83 -23.70
CA SER A 538 -36.01 21.51 -22.82
C SER A 538 -37.47 21.24 -23.21
N THR A 539 -37.73 20.97 -24.50
CA THR A 539 -39.04 20.55 -25.03
C THR A 539 -39.50 19.21 -24.48
N ASP A 540 -38.58 18.27 -24.26
CA ASP A 540 -38.91 16.93 -23.75
C ASP A 540 -39.22 16.99 -22.26
N VAL A 541 -38.51 17.85 -21.52
CA VAL A 541 -38.84 18.17 -20.13
C VAL A 541 -40.22 18.84 -20.04
N MET A 542 -40.52 19.78 -20.93
CA MET A 542 -41.83 20.44 -21.00
C MET A 542 -42.96 19.45 -21.26
N LYS A 543 -42.82 18.55 -22.24
CA LYS A 543 -43.82 17.50 -22.53
C LYS A 543 -43.97 16.51 -21.38
N ALA A 544 -42.90 16.21 -20.67
CA ALA A 544 -42.96 15.32 -19.52
C ALA A 544 -43.78 15.93 -18.37
N VAL A 545 -43.62 17.23 -18.10
CA VAL A 545 -44.33 18.01 -17.07
C VAL A 545 -45.76 18.37 -17.50
N PHE A 546 -45.96 18.75 -18.75
CA PHE A 546 -47.24 19.10 -19.34
C PHE A 546 -47.50 18.25 -20.59
N PRO A 547 -48.10 17.06 -20.45
CA PRO A 547 -48.37 16.15 -21.57
C PRO A 547 -49.24 16.75 -22.68
N ASP A 548 -50.10 17.71 -22.33
CA ASP A 548 -51.01 18.39 -23.27
C ASP A 548 -50.33 19.54 -24.04
N TYR A 549 -49.06 19.85 -23.76
CA TYR A 549 -48.33 20.92 -24.44
C TYR A 549 -47.93 20.49 -25.86
N LYS A 550 -48.55 21.12 -26.86
CA LYS A 550 -48.13 21.05 -28.27
C LYS A 550 -47.33 22.30 -28.62
N ASP A 551 -46.10 22.11 -29.04
CA ASP A 551 -45.22 23.20 -29.46
C ASP A 551 -45.69 23.69 -30.85
N GLU A 552 -46.35 24.85 -30.93
CA GLU A 552 -46.96 25.37 -32.16
C GLU A 552 -45.96 25.95 -33.18
N ARG A 553 -44.68 25.55 -33.14
CA ARG A 553 -43.70 26.00 -34.12
C ARG A 553 -43.22 24.88 -35.04
N VAL A 554 -43.41 25.14 -36.34
CA VAL A 554 -42.71 24.48 -37.45
C VAL A 554 -41.20 24.54 -37.18
N THR A 555 -40.57 23.37 -37.07
CA THR A 555 -39.12 23.24 -37.17
C THR A 555 -38.67 23.84 -38.50
N THR A 556 -37.98 24.97 -38.49
CA THR A 556 -37.11 25.30 -39.63
C THR A 556 -36.07 24.20 -39.71
N ALA A 557 -36.11 23.44 -40.81
CA ALA A 557 -35.21 22.33 -41.04
C ALA A 557 -33.75 22.78 -40.87
N VAL A 558 -32.96 21.97 -40.16
CA VAL A 558 -31.50 22.09 -40.12
C VAL A 558 -31.00 22.12 -41.57
N PRO A 559 -30.16 23.08 -42.00
CA PRO A 559 -29.60 23.04 -43.34
C PRO A 559 -28.82 21.74 -43.50
N LYS A 560 -29.15 20.96 -44.54
CA LYS A 560 -28.36 19.78 -44.90
C LYS A 560 -26.88 20.17 -45.01
N PRO A 561 -25.93 19.32 -44.58
CA PRO A 561 -24.52 19.52 -44.91
C PRO A 561 -24.42 19.67 -46.43
N ARG A 562 -23.82 20.78 -46.89
CA ARG A 562 -23.54 20.97 -48.32
C ARG A 562 -22.74 19.78 -48.81
N GLU A 563 -23.25 19.13 -49.84
CA GLU A 563 -22.56 18.10 -50.60
C GLU A 563 -21.18 18.60 -51.04
N GLU A 564 -20.19 17.73 -50.89
CA GLU A 564 -18.84 17.92 -51.40
C GLU A 564 -18.87 18.24 -52.90
N GLY A 565 -18.32 19.39 -53.27
CA GLY A 565 -18.27 19.84 -54.65
C GLY A 565 -17.05 20.73 -54.91
N TRP A 566 -15.97 20.08 -55.34
CA TRP A 566 -14.90 20.60 -56.20
C TRP A 566 -14.02 21.76 -55.68
N SER A 567 -12.89 21.40 -55.08
CA SER A 567 -11.61 22.10 -55.31
C SER A 567 -10.44 21.15 -55.05
N LYS A 568 -10.12 20.34 -56.06
CA LYS A 568 -8.77 19.80 -56.23
C LYS A 568 -7.85 20.99 -56.56
N ILE A 569 -7.02 21.41 -55.60
CA ILE A 569 -5.72 22.01 -55.90
C ILE A 569 -4.69 21.26 -55.07
N ARG A 570 -3.83 20.53 -55.78
CA ARG A 570 -2.55 19.98 -55.30
C ARG A 570 -1.52 21.11 -55.25
N ASN A 571 -0.47 20.86 -54.44
CA ASN A 571 0.80 21.59 -54.30
C ASN A 571 0.78 22.65 -53.19
N ALA A 572 1.81 22.83 -52.36
CA ALA A 572 3.09 22.18 -52.11
C ALA A 572 3.71 22.87 -50.87
N ALA A 573 4.75 22.25 -50.29
CA ALA A 573 5.62 22.73 -49.19
C ALA A 573 5.03 22.57 -47.77
N GLY A 574 5.68 21.94 -46.80
CA GLY A 574 7.12 21.78 -46.59
C GLY A 574 7.66 22.94 -45.76
N MET A 575 8.14 22.63 -44.55
CA MET A 575 8.91 23.47 -43.62
C MET A 575 8.15 24.59 -42.87
N LEU A 576 7.87 24.37 -41.58
CA LEU A 576 8.75 24.80 -40.48
C LEU A 576 8.35 24.10 -39.17
#